data_AF-A0A3M6GTG2-F1
#
_entry.id   AF-A0A3M6GTG2-F1
#
_cell.length_a   1.000
_cell.length_b   1.000
_cell.length_c   1.000
_cell.angle_alpha   90.00
_cell.angle_beta   90.00
_cell.angle_gamma   90.00
#
_symmetry.space_group_name_H-M   'P 1'
#
loop_
_entity.id
_entity.type
_entity.pdbx_description
1 polymer ?
#
loop_
_entity_poly.entity_id
_entity_poly.type
_entity_poly.pdbx_seq_one_letter_code
_entity_poly.pdbx_strand_id
1 'polypeptide(L)'
;MIDLKESPVDNVLTFKRGRVPLLISMPHAGLKLTPVVEAALVDEALSLPDTDWHIPRLYDFAAELGASTLAAEYSRFVIDLNRPSDDKPMYAGATTGLFP
;
A
#
# COMPACT_ATOMS: atom_id res chain seq x y z
N MET A 1 26.42 -0.47 14.57
CA MET A 1 25.88 0.55 13.65
C MET A 1 25.44 -0.18 12.41
N ILE A 2 24.13 -0.25 12.15
CA ILE A 2 23.61 -0.75 10.88
C ILE A 2 23.83 0.38 9.87
N ASP A 3 24.62 0.11 8.83
CA ASP A 3 24.82 1.02 7.70
C ASP A 3 23.47 1.11 6.94
N LEU A 4 22.66 2.12 7.25
CA LEU A 4 21.42 2.45 6.53
C LEU A 4 21.79 3.09 5.18
N LYS A 5 22.46 2.34 4.32
CA LYS A 5 22.49 2.71 2.91
C LYS A 5 21.07 2.53 2.40
N GLU A 6 20.41 3.64 2.10
CA GLU A 6 19.12 3.64 1.42
C GLU A 6 19.23 2.75 0.19
N SER A 7 18.59 1.59 0.26
CA SER A 7 18.35 0.79 -0.93
C SER A 7 17.42 1.63 -1.80
N PRO A 8 17.73 1.87 -3.08
CA PRO A 8 16.89 2.71 -3.91
C PRO A 8 15.47 2.16 -3.87
N VAL A 9 14.52 3.02 -3.50
CA VAL A 9 13.10 2.67 -3.53
C VAL A 9 12.76 2.54 -5.00
N ASP A 10 12.39 1.34 -5.43
CA ASP A 10 11.86 1.09 -6.76
C ASP A 10 10.55 1.90 -6.96
N ASN A 11 9.90 1.76 -8.11
CA ASN A 11 8.56 2.34 -8.32
C ASN A 11 7.66 2.06 -7.09
N VAL A 12 7.26 3.13 -6.40
CA VAL A 12 6.42 3.07 -5.19
C VAL A 12 4.95 2.81 -5.49
N LEU A 13 4.54 3.15 -6.72
CA LEU A 13 3.19 3.04 -7.23
C LEU A 13 3.23 2.51 -8.66
N THR A 14 2.27 1.65 -9.00
CA THR A 14 1.95 1.32 -10.39
C THR A 14 0.73 2.12 -10.83
N PHE A 15 0.93 3.00 -11.82
CA PHE A 15 -0.15 3.76 -12.46
C PHE A 15 -0.46 3.19 -13.84
N LYS A 16 -1.74 2.86 -14.08
CA LYS A 16 -2.27 2.54 -15.41
C LYS A 16 -3.24 3.63 -15.82
N ARG A 17 -2.89 4.38 -16.86
CA ARG A 17 -3.72 5.47 -17.39
C ARG A 17 -4.91 4.91 -18.17
N GLY A 18 -6.12 5.34 -17.78
CA GLY A 18 -7.36 5.09 -18.50
C GLY A 18 -7.74 6.24 -19.43
N ARG A 19 -8.96 6.16 -19.96
CA ARG A 19 -9.55 7.09 -20.96
C ARG A 19 -10.87 7.73 -20.51
N VAL A 20 -11.38 7.38 -19.33
CA VAL A 20 -12.59 7.97 -18.72
C VAL A 20 -12.23 8.69 -17.42
N PRO A 21 -13.06 9.64 -16.91
CA PRO A 21 -12.77 10.41 -15.71
C PRO A 21 -13.05 9.61 -14.41
N LEU A 22 -12.52 8.40 -14.33
CA LEU A 22 -12.59 7.53 -13.15
C LEU A 22 -11.18 7.06 -12.79
N LEU A 23 -10.80 7.25 -11.53
CA LEU A 23 -9.57 6.73 -10.94
C LEU A 23 -9.94 5.77 -9.81
N ILE A 24 -9.41 4.55 -9.87
CA ILE A 24 -9.51 3.56 -8.79
C ILE A 24 -8.16 3.51 -8.08
N SER A 25 -8.14 3.88 -6.81
CA SER A 25 -6.94 3.85 -5.95
C SER A 25 -6.94 2.58 -5.08
N MET A 26 -5.82 1.87 -5.06
CA MET A 26 -5.61 0.63 -4.31
C MET A 26 -4.39 0.78 -3.39
N PRO A 27 -4.53 1.52 -2.27
CA PRO A 27 -3.39 1.93 -1.43
C PRO A 27 -2.77 0.78 -0.63
N HIS A 28 -3.46 -0.36 -0.47
CA HIS A 28 -3.04 -1.47 0.37
C HIS A 28 -2.79 -2.78 -0.40
N ALA A 29 -2.64 -2.70 -1.73
CA ALA A 29 -2.37 -3.86 -2.58
C ALA A 29 -0.87 -4.24 -2.69
N GLY A 30 0.01 -3.41 -2.14
CA GLY A 30 1.45 -3.60 -2.25
C GLY A 30 1.97 -4.74 -1.38
N LEU A 31 3.05 -5.37 -1.85
CA LEU A 31 3.66 -6.56 -1.23
C LEU A 31 5.13 -6.36 -0.88
N LYS A 32 5.79 -5.33 -1.43
CA LYS A 32 7.20 -5.07 -1.16
C LYS A 32 7.38 -4.61 0.28
N LEU A 33 8.41 -5.15 0.93
CA LEU A 33 8.93 -4.67 2.20
C LEU A 33 10.29 -3.99 1.95
N THR A 34 10.67 -3.06 2.81
CA THR A 34 12.08 -2.66 2.89
C THR A 34 12.84 -3.69 3.72
N PRO A 35 14.16 -3.85 3.52
CA PRO A 35 14.95 -4.80 4.31
C PRO A 35 14.84 -4.56 5.83
N VAL A 36 14.69 -3.29 6.24
CA VAL A 36 14.55 -2.92 7.65
C VAL A 36 13.20 -3.36 8.22
N VAL A 37 12.11 -3.19 7.46
CA VAL A 37 10.78 -3.61 7.90
C VAL A 37 10.68 -5.14 7.91
N GLU A 38 11.14 -5.81 6.86
CA GLU A 38 11.14 -7.27 6.78
C GLU A 38 11.91 -7.91 7.96
N ALA A 39 13.08 -7.40 8.31
CA ALA A 39 13.87 -7.89 9.44
C ALA A 39 13.24 -7.61 10.82
N ALA A 40 12.25 -6.72 10.90
CA ALA A 40 11.56 -6.36 12.13
C ALA A 40 10.22 -7.11 12.32
N LEU A 41 9.73 -7.81 11.30
CA LEU A 41 8.48 -8.56 11.38
C LEU A 41 8.65 -9.87 12.18
N VAL A 42 7.60 -10.24 12.91
CA VAL A 42 7.43 -11.59 13.43
C VAL A 42 6.98 -12.55 12.31
N ASP A 43 7.22 -13.84 12.49
CA ASP A 43 6.95 -14.86 11.47
C ASP A 43 5.50 -14.82 10.94
N GLU A 44 4.53 -14.58 11.82
CA GLU A 44 3.11 -14.50 11.45
C GLU A 44 2.82 -13.30 10.53
N ALA A 45 3.54 -12.19 10.71
CA ALA A 45 3.36 -10.96 9.94
C ALA A 45 4.00 -11.02 8.55
N LEU A 46 4.92 -11.97 8.29
CA LEU A 46 5.52 -12.18 6.96
C LEU A 46 4.48 -12.59 5.90
N SER A 47 3.32 -13.10 6.34
CA SER A 47 2.18 -13.40 5.45
C SER A 47 1.43 -12.15 4.96
N LEU A 48 1.76 -10.96 5.48
CA LEU A 48 1.11 -9.68 5.18
C LEU A 48 -0.43 -9.75 5.32
N PRO A 49 -0.96 -10.07 6.52
CA PRO A 49 -2.39 -10.31 6.71
C PRO A 49 -3.27 -9.08 6.45
N ASP A 50 -2.72 -7.86 6.60
CA ASP A 50 -3.46 -6.60 6.41
C ASP A 50 -3.41 -6.08 4.96
N THR A 51 -2.89 -6.88 4.02
CA THR A 51 -2.88 -6.56 2.59
C THR A 51 -4.27 -6.79 1.97
N ASP A 52 -4.65 -5.88 1.08
CA ASP A 52 -5.87 -5.96 0.28
C ASP A 52 -5.71 -6.96 -0.89
N TRP A 53 -5.42 -8.23 -0.57
CA TRP A 53 -5.02 -9.30 -1.51
C TRP A 53 -5.93 -9.45 -2.73
N HIS A 54 -7.23 -9.21 -2.56
CA HIS A 54 -8.23 -9.45 -3.59
C HIS A 54 -8.68 -8.20 -4.34
N ILE A 55 -8.29 -7.00 -3.90
CA ILE A 55 -8.71 -5.75 -4.54
C ILE A 55 -8.24 -5.65 -6.01
N PRO A 56 -6.99 -5.97 -6.36
CA PRO A 56 -6.58 -5.96 -7.78
C PRO A 56 -7.39 -6.92 -8.65
N ARG A 57 -7.75 -8.09 -8.12
CA ARG A 57 -8.59 -9.08 -8.82
C ARG A 57 -10.04 -8.62 -8.91
N LEU A 58 -10.58 -8.05 -7.83
CA LEU A 58 -11.96 -7.56 -7.78
C LEU A 58 -12.21 -6.48 -8.83
N TYR A 59 -11.20 -5.67 -9.15
CA TYR A 59 -11.29 -4.57 -10.11
C TYR A 59 -10.59 -4.86 -11.46
N ASP A 60 -10.37 -6.12 -11.82
CA ASP A 60 -9.75 -6.47 -13.11
C ASP A 60 -10.52 -5.91 -14.33
N PHE A 61 -11.84 -5.81 -14.22
CA PHE A 61 -12.75 -5.20 -15.20
C PHE A 61 -12.51 -3.70 -15.44
N ALA A 62 -11.80 -3.01 -14.54
CA ALA A 62 -11.64 -1.55 -14.60
C ALA A 62 -10.95 -1.09 -15.91
N ALA A 63 -10.03 -1.91 -16.41
CA ALA A 63 -9.34 -1.64 -17.67
C ALA A 63 -10.31 -1.63 -18.87
N GLU A 64 -11.25 -2.57 -18.91
CA GLU A 64 -12.26 -2.67 -19.98
C GLU A 64 -13.23 -1.47 -19.96
N LEU A 65 -13.59 -1.01 -18.76
CA LEU A 65 -14.35 0.23 -18.57
C LEU A 65 -13.55 1.50 -18.93
N GLY A 66 -12.25 1.37 -19.15
CA GLY A 66 -11.35 2.47 -19.46
C GLY A 66 -10.98 3.35 -18.26
N ALA A 67 -11.19 2.86 -17.03
CA ALA A 67 -10.81 3.58 -15.81
C ALA A 67 -9.28 3.60 -15.65
N SER A 68 -8.77 4.64 -15.00
CA SER A 68 -7.37 4.66 -14.54
C SER A 68 -7.26 3.90 -13.22
N THR A 69 -6.13 3.23 -13.01
CA THR A 69 -5.84 2.56 -11.72
C THR A 69 -4.51 3.05 -11.16
N LEU A 70 -4.45 3.20 -9.84
CA LEU A 70 -3.22 3.50 -9.09
C LEU A 70 -3.12 2.49 -7.94
N ALA A 71 -2.05 1.70 -7.91
CA ALA A 71 -1.86 0.67 -6.90
C ALA A 71 -0.52 0.82 -6.19
N ALA A 72 -0.51 0.57 -4.88
CA ALA A 72 0.71 0.49 -4.08
C ALA A 72 1.59 -0.69 -4.49
N GLU A 73 2.90 -0.47 -4.48
CA GLU A 73 3.88 -1.55 -4.68
C GLU A 73 4.43 -2.07 -3.34
N TYR A 74 4.53 -1.18 -2.34
CA TYR A 74 4.96 -1.51 -0.97
C TYR A 74 3.77 -1.81 -0.06
N SER A 75 3.97 -2.77 0.84
CA SER A 75 2.98 -3.12 1.86
C SER A 75 2.75 -1.92 2.79
N ARG A 76 1.53 -1.83 3.32
CA ARG A 76 1.16 -0.84 4.33
C ARG A 76 1.96 -0.94 5.62
N PHE A 77 2.65 -2.06 5.85
CA PHE A 77 3.62 -2.23 6.94
C PHE A 77 4.88 -1.37 6.76
N VAL A 78 5.22 -0.99 5.52
CA VAL A 78 6.26 0.01 5.25
C VAL A 78 5.71 1.41 5.43
N ILE A 79 4.56 1.69 4.80
CA ILE A 79 3.88 2.98 4.88
C ILE A 79 2.41 2.83 4.50
N ASP A 80 1.51 3.32 5.35
CA ASP A 80 0.07 3.34 5.05
C ASP A 80 -0.29 4.57 4.19
N LEU A 81 -0.44 4.36 2.88
CA LEU A 81 -0.80 5.42 1.92
C LEU A 81 -2.24 5.95 2.07
N ASN A 82 -3.05 5.36 2.94
CA ASN A 82 -4.40 5.83 3.28
C ASN A 82 -4.42 6.63 4.59
N ARG A 83 -3.25 6.98 5.14
CA ARG A 83 -3.10 7.85 6.31
C ARG A 83 -2.44 9.18 5.93
N PRO A 84 -2.83 10.29 6.57
CA PRO A 84 -2.09 11.54 6.42
C PRO A 84 -0.72 11.40 7.09
N SER A 85 0.23 12.26 6.69
CA SER A 85 1.61 12.23 7.21
C SER A 85 1.72 12.51 8.71
N ASP A 86 0.69 13.10 9.32
CA ASP A 86 0.62 13.39 10.76
C ASP A 86 -0.22 12.36 11.53
N ASP A 87 -0.60 11.26 10.88
CA ASP A 87 -1.43 10.14 11.37
C ASP A 87 -2.74 10.56 12.07
N LYS A 88 -3.19 11.80 11.85
CA LYS A 88 -4.46 12.24 12.39
C LYS A 88 -5.59 11.42 11.75
N PRO A 89 -6.54 10.91 12.56
CA PRO A 89 -7.76 10.29 12.04
C PRO A 89 -8.43 11.15 10.97
N MET A 90 -8.72 10.56 9.80
CA MET A 90 -9.49 11.24 8.75
C MET A 90 -10.92 11.55 9.19
N TYR A 91 -11.46 10.78 10.15
CA TYR A 91 -12.80 10.95 10.70
C TYR A 91 -12.74 11.05 12.22
N ALA A 92 -13.59 11.90 12.80
CA ALA A 92 -13.77 11.98 14.25
C ALA A 92 -14.48 10.70 14.74
N GLY A 93 -13.85 9.95 15.65
CA GLY A 93 -14.39 8.71 16.20
C GLY A 93 -13.33 7.66 16.51
N ALA A 94 -13.76 6.46 16.90
CA ALA A 94 -12.86 5.33 17.11
C ALA A 94 -12.16 4.96 15.79
N THR A 95 -10.83 4.95 15.80
CA THR A 95 -10.03 4.47 14.68
C THR A 95 -9.33 3.18 15.05
N THR A 96 -9.12 2.30 14.07
CA THR A 96 -8.15 1.21 14.19
C THR A 96 -6.77 1.85 14.05
N GLY A 97 -6.10 2.15 15.17
CA GLY A 97 -4.70 2.55 15.14
C GLY A 97 -3.84 1.39 14.63
N LEU A 98 -2.75 1.70 13.92
CA LEU A 98 -1.65 0.74 13.78
C LEU A 98 -0.99 0.62 15.17
N PHE A 99 -0.58 -0.59 15.54
CA PHE A 99 0.11 -0.85 16.81
C PHE A 99 1.42 -0.03 16.86
N PRO A 100 1.77 0.59 18.01
CA PRO A 100 2.98 1.42 18.13
C PRO A 100 4.29 0.62 18.06
#